data_AF-A0A9X4ND03-F1
#
_entry.id   AF-A0A9X4ND03-F1
#
_cell.length_a   1.000
_cell.length_b   1.000
_cell.length_c   1.000
_cell.angle_alpha   90.00
_cell.angle_beta   90.00
_cell.angle_gamma   90.00
#
_symmetry.space_group_name_H-M   'P 1'
#
loop_
_entity.id
_entity.type
_entity.pdbx_description
1 polymer ?
#
loop_
_entity_poly.entity_id
_entity_poly.type
_entity_poly.pdbx_seq_one_letter_code
_entity_poly.pdbx_strand_id
1 'polypeptide(L)'
;MKLNSLNKNFALTSVSLLALSTLAGNTGSTKNDGSQQTTLEGSTPSTMANVTFSATKYVGTGVPTGVTDPSFTDTTSVAPVTTDASGLADFTGLTDGYYLFHQVTTVNGITTVGDFIVQVSHEDSQAGIVNVYPKLDMSSSAGLGTSATTNADDNFNGQTPNQIANPNATGNSDQTLTNTDNNAGNENLANGTWTNGSDNQNTTTAEAGNTVNWNVNTVFDSSQTNNGNGTTGGTGTYIVTDQLPNNLVNSSTVTVSTVIVNVTNGSGTKVGTLTPTTDYTITNDGNGKIVVTLTTAGQQHAASLLGNADGALNIIIPSTVKSAIGSATDSATTTITNAYGADLSTTAAVKSTLNVGGLEMTKTDASTKAVLAGATFTVVRADNKEDAQDFVEANAAYFNNSASGGTVTNLTSSKAAFVTGDTSGNANTSATAPVTFTTGKDGIATFNGLNLVDNNTDGSNTTNYYLVEVAAPTGYQLPSVTTAANLTGAVTASTAPAATDTTITNNKPFALPFTGGQGLAGIIAIATVSGVIAFAIKRRKDNEEEVVK
;
A
#
# COMPACT_ATOMS: atom_id res chain seq x y z
N MET A 1 22.79 -9.40 31.54
CA MET A 1 22.30 -9.16 32.91
C MET A 1 23.20 -9.95 33.86
N LYS A 2 23.77 -9.34 34.91
CA LYS A 2 24.56 -10.09 35.92
C LYS A 2 23.57 -10.77 36.88
N LEU A 3 23.62 -12.10 36.99
CA LEU A 3 22.86 -12.85 37.99
C LEU A 3 23.32 -12.39 39.39
N ASN A 4 22.45 -11.72 40.13
CA ASN A 4 22.74 -11.36 41.52
C ASN A 4 22.57 -12.61 42.39
N SER A 5 23.64 -12.98 43.07
CA SER A 5 23.67 -14.04 44.06
C SER A 5 22.77 -13.70 45.26
N LEU A 6 21.68 -14.42 45.50
CA LEU A 6 21.01 -14.46 46.80
C LEU A 6 20.03 -15.65 46.90
N ASN A 7 20.52 -16.81 47.33
CA ASN A 7 20.24 -17.34 48.68
C ASN A 7 20.94 -18.69 48.90
N LYS A 8 21.92 -18.70 49.81
CA LYS A 8 22.53 -19.90 50.39
C LYS A 8 21.61 -20.48 51.46
N ASN A 9 21.18 -21.72 51.26
CA ASN A 9 21.05 -22.80 52.26
C ASN A 9 19.86 -23.71 51.94
N PHE A 10 20.00 -24.55 50.92
CA PHE A 10 19.71 -25.98 50.98
C PHE A 10 20.60 -26.61 49.90
N ALA A 11 21.42 -27.59 50.28
CA ALA A 11 22.24 -28.35 49.33
C ALA A 11 21.32 -29.28 48.53
N LEU A 12 20.59 -28.70 47.59
CA LEU A 12 19.96 -29.40 46.49
C LEU A 12 20.80 -29.04 45.28
N THR A 13 21.60 -29.99 44.82
CA THR A 13 22.28 -29.90 43.52
C THR A 13 21.23 -29.63 42.46
N SER A 14 21.44 -28.54 41.72
CA SER A 14 20.55 -28.14 40.64
C SER A 14 21.33 -27.76 39.39
N VAL A 15 20.70 -28.02 38.24
CA VAL A 15 21.15 -27.52 36.94
C VAL A 15 20.10 -26.49 36.50
N SER A 16 20.54 -25.27 36.22
CA SER A 16 19.71 -24.20 35.70
C SER A 16 20.02 -24.00 34.23
N LEU A 17 19.01 -24.15 33.37
CA LEU A 17 19.11 -23.89 31.94
C LEU A 17 18.58 -22.48 31.68
N LEU A 18 19.36 -21.62 31.02
CA LEU A 18 18.88 -20.35 30.48
C LEU A 18 18.73 -20.47 28.96
N ALA A 19 17.50 -20.64 28.48
CA ALA A 19 17.23 -20.70 27.04
C ALA A 19 17.35 -19.33 26.39
N LEU A 20 18.19 -19.24 25.36
CA LEU A 20 18.47 -18.02 24.63
C LEU A 20 18.20 -18.24 23.13
N SER A 21 17.69 -17.22 22.44
CA SER A 21 17.56 -17.22 20.98
C SER A 21 18.37 -16.11 20.31
N THR A 22 18.68 -16.35 19.03
CA THR A 22 19.17 -15.32 18.09
C THR A 22 18.43 -15.35 16.77
N LEU A 23 18.26 -14.15 16.19
CA LEU A 23 17.72 -13.94 14.85
C LEU A 23 18.76 -14.17 13.74
N ALA A 24 20.06 -14.16 14.05
CA ALA A 24 21.13 -14.21 13.06
C ALA A 24 21.55 -15.64 12.66
N GLY A 25 20.88 -16.63 13.23
CA GLY A 25 21.33 -18.02 13.18
C GLY A 25 22.54 -18.23 14.06
N ASN A 26 22.65 -19.43 14.63
CA ASN A 26 23.90 -19.80 15.28
C ASN A 26 24.82 -20.37 14.19
N THR A 27 25.74 -19.60 13.62
CA THR A 27 26.71 -20.14 12.64
C THR A 27 28.09 -20.30 13.30
N GLY A 28 28.54 -21.53 13.55
CA GLY A 28 29.88 -21.79 14.09
C GLY A 28 30.05 -23.09 14.89
N SER A 29 31.30 -23.43 15.20
CA SER A 29 31.70 -24.63 15.98
C SER A 29 31.41 -24.53 17.49
N THR A 30 30.82 -23.42 17.97
CA THR A 30 30.47 -23.14 19.37
C THR A 30 28.96 -23.30 19.66
N LYS A 31 28.24 -24.01 18.79
CA LYS A 31 26.85 -24.43 19.04
C LYS A 31 26.83 -25.33 20.27
N ASN A 32 26.00 -24.97 21.25
CA ASN A 32 25.59 -25.86 22.35
C ASN A 32 26.73 -26.42 23.22
N ASP A 33 27.86 -25.70 23.36
CA ASP A 33 28.97 -26.10 24.25
C ASP A 33 28.72 -25.77 25.75
N GLY A 34 27.51 -25.30 26.09
CA GLY A 34 27.12 -24.94 27.44
C GLY A 34 27.74 -23.65 27.97
N SER A 35 28.58 -22.94 27.20
CA SER A 35 29.23 -21.70 27.63
C SER A 35 28.29 -20.49 27.61
N GLN A 36 28.45 -19.58 28.59
CA GLN A 36 27.78 -18.29 28.59
C GLN A 36 28.36 -17.41 27.47
N GLN A 37 27.59 -17.18 26.42
CA GLN A 37 28.04 -16.31 25.32
C GLN A 37 27.73 -14.85 25.68
N THR A 38 28.75 -14.09 26.11
CA THR A 38 28.59 -12.69 26.54
C THR A 38 28.27 -11.72 25.40
N THR A 39 28.51 -12.16 24.16
CA THR A 39 28.17 -11.48 22.90
C THR A 39 27.92 -12.56 21.85
N LEU A 40 26.65 -12.80 21.52
CA LEU A 40 26.32 -13.43 20.24
C LEU A 40 26.64 -12.43 19.14
N GLU A 41 27.06 -12.92 17.98
CA GLU A 41 27.59 -12.17 16.84
C GLU A 41 26.73 -10.93 16.48
N GLY A 42 27.00 -9.79 17.12
CA GLY A 42 26.36 -8.51 16.83
C GLY A 42 24.92 -8.31 17.34
N SER A 43 24.34 -9.19 18.16
CA SER A 43 22.97 -9.02 18.71
C SER A 43 22.86 -9.35 20.20
N THR A 44 21.95 -8.67 20.90
CA THR A 44 21.60 -8.98 22.29
C THR A 44 20.69 -10.21 22.34
N PRO A 45 21.09 -11.32 22.98
CA PRO A 45 20.25 -12.51 23.10
C PRO A 45 18.91 -12.22 23.78
N SER A 46 17.84 -12.79 23.25
CA SER A 46 16.53 -12.80 23.89
C SER A 46 16.36 -14.07 24.70
N THR A 47 15.79 -13.97 25.91
CA THR A 47 15.45 -15.14 26.73
C THR A 47 14.18 -15.80 26.21
N MET A 48 14.11 -17.12 26.24
CA MET A 48 12.92 -17.86 25.75
C MET A 48 12.16 -18.57 26.87
N ALA A 49 10.90 -18.23 27.02
CA ALA A 49 9.94 -18.90 27.89
C ALA A 49 9.31 -20.12 27.19
N ASN A 50 8.65 -20.99 27.96
CA ASN A 50 7.84 -22.11 27.45
C ASN A 50 8.62 -23.21 26.69
N VAL A 51 9.95 -23.22 26.79
CA VAL A 51 10.79 -24.28 26.22
C VAL A 51 10.94 -25.38 27.26
N THR A 52 10.56 -26.61 26.91
CA THR A 52 10.59 -27.76 27.82
C THR A 52 11.81 -28.61 27.55
N PHE A 53 12.51 -28.96 28.62
CA PHE A 53 13.65 -29.87 28.59
C PHE A 53 13.37 -31.09 29.47
N SER A 54 13.97 -32.22 29.13
CA SER A 54 14.08 -33.41 29.98
C SER A 54 15.53 -33.71 30.26
N ALA A 55 15.81 -34.40 31.37
CA ALA A 55 17.16 -34.85 31.72
C ALA A 55 17.14 -36.36 32.00
N THR A 56 18.08 -37.11 31.43
CA THR A 56 18.20 -38.57 31.62
C THR A 56 19.56 -38.89 32.24
N LYS A 57 19.57 -39.57 33.39
CA LYS A 57 20.82 -39.91 34.08
C LYS A 57 21.54 -41.07 33.38
N TYR A 58 22.85 -40.93 33.20
CA TYR A 58 23.75 -41.99 32.76
C TYR A 58 23.90 -43.08 33.84
N VAL A 59 23.74 -44.35 33.45
CA VAL A 59 23.88 -45.51 34.35
C VAL A 59 25.11 -46.38 34.05
N GLY A 60 25.92 -46.00 33.05
CA GLY A 60 27.13 -46.73 32.69
C GLY A 60 28.28 -46.50 33.67
N THR A 61 29.35 -47.27 33.52
CA THR A 61 30.59 -47.09 34.29
C THR A 61 31.54 -46.14 33.55
N GLY A 62 32.06 -45.13 34.24
CA GLY A 62 33.02 -44.16 33.65
C GLY A 62 32.34 -42.97 32.97
N VAL A 63 33.04 -42.34 32.02
CA VAL A 63 32.56 -41.17 31.28
C VAL A 63 31.72 -41.64 30.07
N PRO A 64 30.55 -41.03 29.79
CA PRO A 64 29.76 -41.35 28.60
C PRO A 64 30.57 -41.19 27.32
N THR A 65 30.33 -42.07 26.34
CA THR A 65 31.02 -42.02 25.04
C THR A 65 30.45 -40.97 24.09
N GLY A 66 29.27 -40.43 24.38
CA GLY A 66 28.60 -39.38 23.61
C GLY A 66 27.11 -39.31 23.93
N VAL A 67 26.37 -38.40 23.28
CA VAL A 67 24.93 -38.20 23.48
C VAL A 67 24.07 -39.41 23.04
N THR A 68 24.63 -40.29 22.20
CA THR A 68 24.00 -41.53 21.74
C THR A 68 24.39 -42.76 22.57
N ASP A 69 25.06 -42.59 23.71
CA ASP A 69 25.48 -43.71 24.55
C ASP A 69 24.25 -44.47 25.09
N PRO A 70 24.15 -45.80 24.86
CA PRO A 70 22.97 -46.58 25.25
C PRO A 70 22.78 -46.69 26.76
N SER A 71 23.75 -46.25 27.57
CA SER A 71 23.63 -46.21 29.02
C SER A 71 22.89 -44.97 29.53
N PHE A 72 22.39 -44.10 28.64
CA PHE A 72 21.28 -43.20 28.96
C PHE A 72 19.97 -43.96 28.76
N THR A 73 19.22 -44.21 29.83
CA THR A 73 18.00 -45.03 29.78
C THR A 73 16.79 -44.26 30.30
N ASP A 74 15.63 -44.38 29.65
CA ASP A 74 14.40 -43.67 30.05
C ASP A 74 13.96 -43.94 31.50
N THR A 75 14.37 -45.08 32.08
CA THR A 75 14.07 -45.43 33.48
C THR A 75 14.73 -44.51 34.52
N THR A 76 15.67 -43.68 34.09
CA THR A 76 16.38 -42.70 34.93
C THR A 76 16.11 -41.25 34.50
N SER A 77 15.04 -41.02 33.74
CA SER A 77 14.61 -39.69 33.33
C SER A 77 14.01 -38.90 34.50
N VAL A 78 14.41 -37.65 34.61
CA VAL A 78 13.86 -36.65 35.51
C VAL A 78 12.64 -36.03 34.83
N ALA A 79 11.66 -35.62 35.65
CA ALA A 79 10.47 -34.93 35.16
C ALA A 79 10.88 -33.72 34.29
N PRO A 80 10.23 -33.50 33.13
CA PRO A 80 10.52 -32.35 32.29
C PRO A 80 10.29 -31.03 33.02
N VAL A 81 11.13 -30.05 32.72
CA VAL A 81 11.04 -28.68 33.25
C VAL A 81 10.88 -27.70 32.09
N THR A 82 9.94 -26.78 32.21
CA THR A 82 9.65 -25.75 31.22
C THR A 82 10.25 -24.42 31.65
N THR A 83 10.84 -23.68 30.71
CA THR A 83 11.41 -22.37 31.00
C THR A 83 10.34 -21.35 31.36
N ASP A 84 10.61 -20.54 32.38
CA ASP A 84 9.72 -19.45 32.81
C ASP A 84 9.88 -18.18 31.94
N ALA A 85 9.20 -17.09 32.32
CA ALA A 85 9.27 -15.80 31.61
C ALA A 85 10.68 -15.18 31.55
N SER A 86 11.60 -15.61 32.42
CA SER A 86 13.01 -15.21 32.39
C SER A 86 13.88 -16.13 31.55
N GLY A 87 13.29 -17.19 30.99
CA GLY A 87 13.96 -18.22 30.19
C GLY A 87 14.65 -19.29 31.02
N LEU A 88 14.38 -19.38 32.32
CA LEU A 88 15.04 -20.32 33.23
C LEU A 88 14.25 -21.61 33.41
N ALA A 89 14.92 -22.75 33.32
CA ALA A 89 14.42 -24.06 33.71
C ALA A 89 15.36 -24.71 34.73
N ASP A 90 14.87 -24.88 35.97
CA ASP A 90 15.65 -25.40 37.09
C ASP A 90 15.35 -26.88 37.36
N PHE A 91 16.33 -27.74 37.11
CA PHE A 91 16.30 -29.14 37.52
C PHE A 91 16.92 -29.25 38.90
N THR A 92 16.13 -29.59 39.92
CA THR A 92 16.57 -29.65 41.31
C THR A 92 16.65 -31.10 41.82
N GLY A 93 17.49 -31.35 42.83
CA GLY A 93 17.60 -32.66 43.47
C GLY A 93 18.37 -33.71 42.66
N LEU A 94 19.28 -33.29 41.78
CA LEU A 94 20.03 -34.18 40.90
C LEU A 94 21.21 -34.83 41.63
N THR A 95 21.23 -36.15 41.77
CA THR A 95 22.39 -36.89 42.32
C THR A 95 23.64 -36.80 41.42
N ASP A 96 24.83 -37.07 41.97
CA ASP A 96 26.08 -37.14 41.20
C ASP A 96 25.99 -38.04 39.97
N GLY A 97 26.57 -37.57 38.87
CA GLY A 97 26.67 -38.31 37.61
C GLY A 97 26.55 -37.44 36.37
N TYR A 98 26.48 -38.09 35.21
CA TYR A 98 26.26 -37.43 33.93
C TYR A 98 24.78 -37.46 33.57
N TYR A 99 24.26 -36.37 33.01
CA TYR A 99 22.89 -36.24 32.57
C TYR A 99 22.85 -35.80 31.10
N LEU A 100 22.06 -36.51 30.30
CA LEU A 100 21.71 -36.13 28.94
C LEU A 100 20.50 -35.21 28.99
N PHE A 101 20.66 -33.98 28.55
CA PHE A 101 19.57 -33.03 28.40
C PHE A 101 19.06 -33.05 26.97
N HIS A 102 17.75 -33.17 26.86
CA HIS A 102 17.01 -33.21 25.60
C HIS A 102 15.93 -32.13 25.61
N GLN A 103 15.82 -31.37 24.53
CA GLN A 103 14.72 -30.43 24.35
C GLN A 103 13.47 -31.18 23.91
N VAL A 104 12.44 -31.18 24.77
CA VAL A 104 11.14 -31.83 24.51
C VAL A 104 10.27 -30.98 23.58
N THR A 105 10.41 -29.65 23.64
CA THR A 105 9.66 -28.77 22.74
C THR A 105 10.19 -28.89 21.32
N THR A 106 9.40 -29.49 20.43
CA THR A 106 9.75 -29.77 19.01
C THR A 106 8.98 -28.93 18.00
N VAL A 107 8.43 -27.78 18.42
CA VAL A 107 7.64 -26.94 17.50
C VAL A 107 8.51 -26.45 16.35
N ASN A 108 7.98 -26.58 15.12
CA ASN A 108 8.57 -26.02 13.91
C ASN A 108 8.91 -24.52 14.12
N GLY A 109 9.93 -24.02 13.42
CA GLY A 109 10.41 -22.63 13.58
C GLY A 109 11.34 -22.39 14.77
N ILE A 110 11.37 -23.26 15.79
CA ILE A 110 12.45 -23.30 16.79
C ILE A 110 13.40 -24.42 16.41
N THR A 111 14.61 -24.11 15.92
CA THR A 111 15.61 -25.17 15.73
C THR A 111 15.97 -25.77 17.09
N THR A 112 15.68 -27.05 17.29
CA THR A 112 15.96 -27.77 18.53
C THR A 112 17.44 -27.71 18.86
N VAL A 113 17.76 -27.37 20.09
CA VAL A 113 19.10 -27.59 20.64
C VAL A 113 19.41 -29.07 20.54
N GLY A 114 20.52 -29.42 19.88
CA GLY A 114 21.01 -30.78 19.87
C GLY A 114 21.29 -31.25 21.30
N ASP A 115 21.04 -32.52 21.58
CA ASP A 115 21.24 -33.09 22.90
C ASP A 115 22.65 -32.79 23.44
N PHE A 116 22.75 -32.58 24.74
CA PHE A 116 24.01 -32.26 25.39
C PHE A 116 24.13 -32.94 26.75
N ILE A 117 25.37 -33.21 27.16
CA ILE A 117 25.67 -33.90 28.42
C ILE A 117 26.20 -32.89 29.43
N VAL A 118 25.64 -32.92 30.63
CA VAL A 118 26.11 -32.12 31.77
C VAL A 118 26.57 -33.07 32.88
N GLN A 119 27.76 -32.81 33.43
CA GLN A 119 28.23 -33.47 34.64
C GLN A 119 27.73 -32.74 35.88
N VAL A 120 27.09 -33.47 36.79
CA VAL A 120 26.71 -33.00 38.13
C VAL A 120 27.67 -33.64 39.14
N SER A 121 28.36 -32.81 39.92
CA SER A 121 29.37 -33.23 40.92
C SER A 121 29.16 -32.49 42.26
N HIS A 122 29.04 -33.22 43.37
CA HIS A 122 28.90 -32.69 44.73
C HIS A 122 30.26 -32.26 45.34
N GLU A 123 31.38 -32.71 44.75
CA GLU A 123 32.75 -32.50 45.27
C GLU A 123 33.48 -31.32 44.60
N ASP A 124 32.84 -30.58 43.68
CA ASP A 124 33.46 -29.39 43.09
C ASP A 124 33.43 -28.22 44.10
N SER A 125 34.57 -27.56 44.35
CA SER A 125 34.64 -26.37 45.22
C SER A 125 33.81 -25.18 44.74
N GLN A 126 33.25 -25.25 43.52
CA GLN A 126 32.19 -24.39 42.98
C GLN A 126 30.78 -24.98 43.15
N ALA A 127 30.54 -25.88 44.14
CA ALA A 127 29.30 -26.63 44.46
C ALA A 127 28.02 -25.76 44.64
N GLY A 128 27.67 -25.05 43.59
CA GLY A 128 26.44 -24.35 43.37
C GLY A 128 25.91 -24.72 41.99
N ILE A 129 24.75 -24.16 41.69
CA ILE A 129 23.97 -24.30 40.47
C ILE A 129 24.87 -24.40 39.22
N VAL A 130 24.78 -25.51 38.49
CA VAL A 130 25.41 -25.64 37.16
C VAL A 130 24.53 -24.88 36.16
N ASN A 131 25.06 -23.80 35.57
CA ASN A 131 24.32 -23.01 34.59
C ASN A 131 24.72 -23.42 33.18
N VAL A 132 23.74 -23.70 32.32
CA VAL A 132 23.95 -24.02 30.91
C VAL A 132 23.07 -23.14 30.02
N TYR A 133 23.52 -22.86 28.80
CA TYR A 133 22.92 -21.87 27.91
C TYR A 133 22.56 -22.48 26.54
N PRO A 134 21.50 -23.30 26.44
CA PRO A 134 21.04 -23.83 25.16
C PRO A 134 20.65 -22.69 24.21
N LYS A 135 21.19 -22.71 22.97
CA LYS A 135 21.01 -21.66 21.97
C LYS A 135 20.03 -22.13 20.88
N LEU A 136 18.90 -21.44 20.79
CA LEU A 136 17.81 -21.71 19.84
C LEU A 136 17.96 -20.79 18.62
N ASP A 137 17.62 -21.30 17.43
CA ASP A 137 17.68 -20.55 16.17
C ASP A 137 16.27 -20.19 15.70
N MET A 138 16.05 -18.90 15.42
CA MET A 138 14.78 -18.30 14.95
C MET A 138 15.00 -17.44 13.68
N SER A 139 16.11 -17.66 12.97
CA SER A 139 16.54 -16.78 11.88
C SER A 139 15.63 -16.79 10.64
N SER A 140 14.80 -17.81 10.50
CA SER A 140 13.85 -17.99 9.39
C SER A 140 12.54 -17.20 9.55
N SER A 141 12.37 -16.36 10.57
CA SER A 141 11.02 -16.07 11.08
C SER A 141 10.65 -14.59 11.23
N ALA A 142 11.48 -13.65 10.75
CA ALA A 142 11.32 -12.23 11.05
C ALA A 142 10.58 -11.42 9.97
N GLY A 143 9.66 -10.56 10.45
CA GLY A 143 9.23 -9.34 9.75
C GLY A 143 8.15 -9.45 8.66
N LEU A 144 7.84 -8.26 8.12
CA LEU A 144 7.14 -8.04 6.87
C LEU A 144 8.08 -8.31 5.70
N GLY A 145 7.54 -8.88 4.65
CA GLY A 145 8.19 -9.02 3.36
C GLY A 145 7.25 -8.47 2.32
N THR A 146 7.65 -7.41 1.63
CA THR A 146 6.84 -6.58 0.71
C THR A 146 5.54 -5.99 1.27
N SER A 147 5.33 -4.72 0.94
CA SER A 147 4.03 -4.06 0.96
C SER A 147 3.75 -3.59 -0.46
N ALA A 148 2.51 -3.67 -0.91
CA ALA A 148 2.11 -3.24 -2.23
C ALA A 148 0.79 -2.47 -2.19
N THR A 149 0.75 -1.35 -2.90
CA THR A 149 -0.51 -0.74 -3.31
C THR A 149 -1.03 -1.41 -4.56
N THR A 150 -2.33 -1.65 -4.60
CA THR A 150 -2.98 -2.10 -5.84
C THR A 150 -4.26 -1.33 -6.06
N ASN A 151 -4.49 -0.90 -7.29
CA ASN A 151 -5.79 -0.39 -7.71
C ASN A 151 -6.65 -1.58 -8.15
N ALA A 152 -7.87 -1.71 -7.62
CA ALA A 152 -8.78 -2.76 -8.04
C ALA A 152 -9.48 -2.46 -9.38
N ASP A 153 -9.42 -1.22 -9.89
CA ASP A 153 -10.20 -0.85 -11.08
C ASP A 153 -9.68 0.45 -11.73
N ASP A 154 -8.70 0.36 -12.63
CA ASP A 154 -8.50 1.39 -13.67
C ASP A 154 -8.91 0.83 -15.05
N ASN A 155 -9.99 0.06 -15.04
CA ASN A 155 -10.37 -0.80 -16.14
C ASN A 155 -11.18 -0.09 -17.24
N PHE A 156 -10.66 1.01 -17.77
CA PHE A 156 -11.31 1.70 -18.89
C PHE A 156 -11.34 0.83 -20.17
N ASN A 157 -10.35 -0.04 -20.37
CA ASN A 157 -10.18 -0.87 -21.56
C ASN A 157 -10.43 -2.38 -21.35
N GLY A 158 -10.95 -2.80 -20.19
CA GLY A 158 -11.16 -4.22 -19.89
C GLY A 158 -9.90 -4.99 -19.45
N GLN A 159 -8.72 -4.34 -19.39
CA GLN A 159 -7.51 -4.87 -18.79
C GLN A 159 -7.30 -4.29 -17.39
N THR A 160 -7.16 -5.13 -16.37
CA THR A 160 -6.80 -4.71 -15.02
C THR A 160 -5.39 -4.10 -15.03
N PRO A 161 -5.22 -2.81 -14.71
CA PRO A 161 -3.89 -2.25 -14.51
C PRO A 161 -3.27 -2.95 -13.32
N ASN A 162 -1.95 -3.14 -13.37
CA ASN A 162 -1.20 -4.07 -12.54
C ASN A 162 -1.36 -5.56 -12.95
N GLN A 163 -0.50 -6.01 -13.89
CA GLN A 163 -0.09 -7.42 -13.96
C GLN A 163 0.81 -7.81 -12.76
N ILE A 164 0.47 -7.38 -11.54
CA ILE A 164 0.90 -8.18 -10.40
C ILE A 164 0.30 -9.56 -10.65
N ALA A 165 1.05 -10.61 -10.38
CA ALA A 165 0.50 -11.96 -10.25
C ALA A 165 -0.54 -11.96 -9.12
N ASN A 166 -1.72 -11.41 -9.39
CA ASN A 166 -2.58 -10.71 -8.46
C ASN A 166 -2.81 -11.51 -7.15
N PRO A 167 -2.04 -11.23 -6.07
CA PRO A 167 -2.26 -11.85 -4.78
C PRO A 167 -3.63 -11.47 -4.25
N ASN A 168 -4.25 -10.38 -4.71
CA ASN A 168 -5.57 -9.95 -4.29
C ASN A 168 -6.71 -10.76 -4.94
N ALA A 169 -6.59 -11.15 -6.22
CA ALA A 169 -7.60 -11.99 -6.89
C ALA A 169 -7.62 -13.43 -6.34
N THR A 170 -6.46 -13.91 -5.90
CA THR A 170 -6.29 -15.29 -5.41
C THR A 170 -6.18 -15.38 -3.89
N GLY A 171 -5.92 -14.26 -3.22
CA GLY A 171 -5.54 -14.14 -1.80
C GLY A 171 -4.16 -14.75 -1.48
N ASN A 172 -3.30 -14.92 -2.48
CA ASN A 172 -1.93 -15.43 -2.34
C ASN A 172 -1.00 -14.36 -1.72
N SER A 173 0.22 -14.74 -1.34
CA SER A 173 1.27 -13.81 -0.90
C SER A 173 2.45 -13.88 -1.87
N ASP A 174 3.11 -12.75 -2.10
CA ASP A 174 4.35 -12.70 -2.88
C ASP A 174 5.57 -13.17 -2.08
N GLN A 175 5.37 -13.60 -0.84
CA GLN A 175 6.38 -14.26 -0.03
C GLN A 175 6.40 -15.75 -0.31
N THR A 176 7.59 -16.28 -0.56
CA THR A 176 7.85 -17.71 -0.67
C THR A 176 8.98 -18.11 0.26
N LEU A 177 8.83 -19.25 0.91
CA LEU A 177 9.88 -19.87 1.69
C LEU A 177 10.77 -20.68 0.75
N THR A 178 12.05 -20.28 0.64
CA THR A 178 13.07 -21.01 -0.13
C THR A 178 13.96 -21.75 0.85
N ASN A 179 14.10 -23.07 0.67
CA ASN A 179 14.95 -23.90 1.54
C ASN A 179 16.44 -23.81 1.11
N THR A 180 17.33 -24.48 1.87
CA THR A 180 18.78 -24.53 1.56
C THR A 180 19.11 -25.24 0.23
N ASP A 181 18.18 -26.00 -0.34
CA ASP A 181 18.35 -26.66 -1.65
C ASP A 181 17.75 -25.88 -2.84
N ASN A 182 17.26 -24.66 -2.59
CA ASN A 182 16.60 -23.75 -3.54
C ASN A 182 15.27 -24.26 -4.13
N ASN A 183 14.63 -25.28 -3.56
CA ASN A 183 13.26 -25.64 -3.92
C ASN A 183 12.25 -24.77 -3.15
N ALA A 184 11.25 -24.28 -3.89
CA ALA A 184 10.14 -23.51 -3.34
C ALA A 184 9.07 -24.46 -2.77
N GLY A 185 8.69 -24.21 -1.51
CA GLY A 185 7.48 -24.79 -0.92
C GLY A 185 7.60 -26.26 -0.48
N ASN A 186 7.24 -26.48 0.78
CA ASN A 186 6.91 -27.77 1.38
C ASN A 186 8.08 -28.75 1.58
N GLU A 187 8.92 -28.44 2.55
CA GLU A 187 9.59 -29.46 3.33
C GLU A 187 9.51 -29.01 4.81
N ASN A 188 9.17 -29.93 5.71
CA ASN A 188 9.06 -29.76 7.16
C ASN A 188 10.47 -29.59 7.79
N LEU A 189 11.28 -28.69 7.25
CA LEU A 189 12.72 -28.54 7.49
C LEU A 189 12.98 -27.11 7.99
N ALA A 190 13.39 -27.02 9.26
CA ALA A 190 13.48 -25.84 10.11
C ALA A 190 14.55 -24.78 9.72
N ASN A 191 14.82 -24.54 8.43
CA ASN A 191 15.94 -23.69 8.02
C ASN A 191 15.78 -23.05 6.61
N GLY A 192 14.60 -22.53 6.29
CA GLY A 192 14.35 -21.81 5.04
C GLY A 192 14.54 -20.30 5.16
N THR A 193 14.93 -19.65 4.08
CA THR A 193 14.97 -18.18 3.96
C THR A 193 13.71 -17.73 3.26
N TRP A 194 12.95 -16.82 3.88
CA TRP A 194 11.86 -16.15 3.18
C TRP A 194 12.42 -15.23 2.10
N THR A 195 11.99 -15.47 0.88
CA THR A 195 12.29 -14.63 -0.27
C THR A 195 11.04 -13.89 -0.66
N ASN A 196 11.19 -12.59 -0.87
CA ASN A 196 10.16 -11.78 -1.48
C ASN A 196 10.24 -11.96 -2.99
N GLY A 197 9.10 -12.19 -3.63
CA GLY A 197 8.98 -12.01 -5.07
C GLY A 197 9.45 -10.61 -5.48
N SER A 198 9.99 -10.50 -6.68
CA SER A 198 10.42 -9.23 -7.28
C SER A 198 9.21 -8.32 -7.45
N ASP A 199 8.90 -7.51 -6.44
CA ASP A 199 7.86 -6.50 -6.55
C ASP A 199 8.48 -5.17 -6.98
N ASN A 200 8.54 -4.96 -8.29
CA ASN A 200 9.00 -3.73 -8.91
C ASN A 200 7.91 -2.63 -8.85
N GLN A 201 6.72 -2.94 -8.31
CA GLN A 201 5.47 -2.21 -8.51
C GLN A 201 4.96 -1.55 -7.23
N ASN A 202 5.91 -1.10 -6.43
CA ASN A 202 5.65 -0.41 -5.18
C ASN A 202 5.13 1.04 -5.34
N THR A 203 4.63 1.34 -6.53
CA THR A 203 4.04 2.62 -6.92
C THR A 203 2.80 2.34 -7.76
N THR A 204 1.68 2.94 -7.37
CA THR A 204 0.40 2.78 -8.05
C THR A 204 -0.21 4.13 -8.36
N THR A 205 -0.97 4.21 -9.44
CA THR A 205 -1.74 5.36 -9.86
C THR A 205 -3.23 5.06 -9.66
N ALA A 206 -4.03 6.05 -9.25
CA ALA A 206 -5.48 5.88 -9.17
C ALA A 206 -6.25 7.18 -9.39
N GLU A 207 -7.48 7.04 -9.90
CA GLU A 207 -8.48 8.11 -9.93
C GLU A 207 -9.18 8.24 -8.58
N ALA A 208 -9.61 9.46 -8.24
CA ALA A 208 -10.43 9.71 -7.07
C ALA A 208 -11.77 8.96 -7.14
N GLY A 209 -12.24 8.49 -5.98
CA GLY A 209 -13.38 7.60 -5.88
C GLY A 209 -13.04 6.12 -6.04
N ASN A 210 -11.89 5.76 -6.63
CA ASN A 210 -11.46 4.37 -6.70
C ASN A 210 -11.19 3.81 -5.31
N THR A 211 -11.34 2.49 -5.19
CA THR A 211 -10.83 1.74 -4.04
C THR A 211 -9.43 1.23 -4.36
N VAL A 212 -8.47 1.62 -3.54
CA VAL A 212 -7.12 1.05 -3.53
C VAL A 212 -6.99 0.07 -2.37
N ASN A 213 -6.29 -1.03 -2.62
CA ASN A 213 -6.02 -2.06 -1.64
C ASN A 213 -4.54 -2.01 -1.27
N TRP A 214 -4.27 -1.75 0.01
CA TRP A 214 -2.94 -1.83 0.61
C TRP A 214 -2.72 -3.27 1.08
N ASN A 215 -1.76 -3.94 0.46
CA ASN A 215 -1.44 -5.34 0.70
C ASN A 215 -0.17 -5.40 1.54
N VAL A 216 -0.28 -5.93 2.75
CA VAL A 216 0.85 -6.13 3.64
C VAL A 216 1.07 -7.63 3.78
N ASN A 217 2.20 -8.12 3.25
CA ASN A 217 2.56 -9.52 3.39
C ASN A 217 3.53 -9.69 4.56
N THR A 218 3.25 -10.67 5.41
CA THR A 218 3.95 -10.86 6.69
C THR A 218 4.18 -12.32 6.98
N VAL A 219 5.35 -12.67 7.51
CA VAL A 219 5.66 -14.06 7.86
C VAL A 219 4.82 -14.50 9.05
N PHE A 220 4.23 -15.68 8.97
CA PHE A 220 3.58 -16.37 10.08
C PHE A 220 4.41 -17.60 10.45
N ASP A 221 5.21 -17.47 11.48
CA ASP A 221 6.03 -18.56 11.99
C ASP A 221 5.22 -19.53 12.85
N SER A 222 5.49 -20.82 12.74
CA SER A 222 4.77 -21.85 13.51
C SER A 222 4.99 -21.72 15.04
N SER A 223 6.08 -21.07 15.48
CA SER A 223 6.31 -20.73 16.89
C SER A 223 5.37 -19.66 17.45
N GLN A 224 4.52 -19.02 16.63
CA GLN A 224 3.44 -18.13 17.10
C GLN A 224 2.45 -18.86 18.02
N THR A 225 2.40 -20.18 17.95
CA THR A 225 1.59 -21.03 18.83
C THR A 225 2.48 -22.06 19.53
N ASN A 226 2.18 -22.38 20.79
CA ASN A 226 2.83 -23.50 21.48
C ASN A 226 2.14 -24.83 21.12
N ASN A 227 2.88 -25.77 20.54
CA ASN A 227 2.36 -27.12 20.25
C ASN A 227 3.28 -28.25 20.75
N GLY A 228 4.05 -27.99 21.82
CA GLY A 228 5.12 -28.89 22.25
C GLY A 228 4.94 -29.66 23.56
N ASN A 229 3.89 -29.46 24.38
CA ASN A 229 3.85 -30.10 25.71
C ASN A 229 2.48 -30.58 26.23
N GLY A 230 1.41 -30.60 25.42
CA GLY A 230 0.10 -31.05 25.89
C GLY A 230 -0.58 -30.11 26.91
N THR A 231 -0.07 -28.90 27.12
CA THR A 231 -0.88 -27.78 27.65
C THR A 231 -1.32 -26.89 26.50
N THR A 232 -2.62 -26.92 26.24
CA THR A 232 -3.35 -26.11 25.26
C THR A 232 -3.09 -24.59 25.41
N GLY A 233 -2.70 -23.91 24.32
CA GLY A 233 -3.28 -22.59 23.98
C GLY A 233 -2.47 -21.31 24.21
N GLY A 234 -1.16 -21.38 24.43
CA GLY A 234 -0.30 -20.20 24.54
C GLY A 234 0.03 -19.61 23.16
N THR A 235 -0.22 -18.32 22.99
CA THR A 235 0.11 -17.57 21.76
C THR A 235 1.05 -16.42 22.07
N GLY A 236 1.77 -15.99 21.04
CA GLY A 236 2.52 -14.75 21.07
C GLY A 236 1.64 -13.50 20.93
N THR A 237 2.27 -12.40 20.56
CA THR A 237 1.62 -11.18 20.05
C THR A 237 1.89 -11.05 18.56
N TYR A 238 0.85 -10.76 17.77
CA TYR A 238 0.99 -10.55 16.34
C TYR A 238 0.26 -9.29 15.92
N ILE A 239 1.02 -8.21 15.70
CA ILE A 239 0.50 -6.88 15.39
C ILE A 239 1.12 -6.40 14.08
N VAL A 240 0.28 -5.98 13.15
CA VAL A 240 0.69 -5.26 11.94
C VAL A 240 0.16 -3.83 12.05
N THR A 241 1.06 -2.86 11.97
CA THR A 241 0.71 -1.44 11.94
C THR A 241 1.01 -0.91 10.56
N ASP A 242 -0.02 -0.36 9.93
CA ASP A 242 0.08 0.30 8.63
C ASP A 242 -0.22 1.79 8.75
N GLN A 243 0.54 2.62 8.06
CA GLN A 243 0.39 4.06 8.02
C GLN A 243 0.01 4.47 6.59
N LEU A 244 -1.29 4.46 6.35
CA LEU A 244 -1.86 4.85 5.07
C LEU A 244 -1.67 6.35 4.81
N PRO A 245 -1.48 6.78 3.55
CA PRO A 245 -1.32 8.18 3.19
C PRO A 245 -2.67 8.90 3.20
N ASN A 246 -3.15 9.27 4.39
CA ASN A 246 -4.46 9.87 4.59
C ASN A 246 -4.65 11.23 3.89
N ASN A 247 -3.59 11.86 3.38
CA ASN A 247 -3.71 13.02 2.50
C ASN A 247 -4.30 12.66 1.13
N LEU A 248 -4.08 11.44 0.63
CA LEU A 248 -4.58 10.97 -0.67
C LEU A 248 -5.68 9.91 -0.56
N VAL A 249 -5.83 9.23 0.57
CA VAL A 249 -6.92 8.26 0.79
C VAL A 249 -7.79 8.60 1.99
N ASN A 250 -9.03 8.13 1.97
CA ASN A 250 -9.96 8.20 3.09
C ASN A 250 -9.87 6.93 3.95
N SER A 251 -8.88 6.91 4.84
CA SER A 251 -8.65 5.80 5.77
C SER A 251 -9.72 5.69 6.88
N SER A 252 -10.51 6.74 7.12
CA SER A 252 -11.53 6.73 8.19
C SER A 252 -12.65 5.70 7.98
N THR A 253 -12.78 5.19 6.75
CA THR A 253 -13.76 4.17 6.38
C THR A 253 -13.28 2.74 6.62
N VAL A 254 -11.99 2.56 6.94
CA VAL A 254 -11.41 1.26 7.23
C VAL A 254 -11.97 0.73 8.55
N THR A 255 -12.59 -0.44 8.48
CA THR A 255 -13.18 -1.13 9.63
C THR A 255 -12.75 -2.59 9.64
N VAL A 256 -12.98 -3.28 10.76
CA VAL A 256 -12.72 -4.72 10.88
C VAL A 256 -13.45 -5.56 9.83
N SER A 257 -14.62 -5.12 9.37
CA SER A 257 -15.39 -5.81 8.33
C SER A 257 -14.88 -5.59 6.90
N THR A 258 -14.05 -4.57 6.66
CA THR A 258 -13.50 -4.28 5.32
C THR A 258 -12.10 -4.85 5.13
N VAL A 259 -11.32 -4.99 6.21
CA VAL A 259 -9.99 -5.60 6.15
C VAL A 259 -10.13 -7.11 5.97
N ILE A 260 -9.34 -7.70 5.08
CA ILE A 260 -9.28 -9.15 4.85
C ILE A 260 -7.89 -9.65 5.25
N VAL A 261 -7.81 -10.78 5.96
CA VAL A 261 -6.54 -11.43 6.30
C VAL A 261 -6.54 -12.85 5.76
N ASN A 262 -5.79 -13.08 4.69
CA ASN A 262 -5.60 -14.41 4.10
C ASN A 262 -4.39 -15.09 4.72
N VAL A 263 -4.45 -16.41 4.85
CA VAL A 263 -3.33 -17.25 5.30
C VAL A 263 -2.79 -18.00 4.08
N THR A 264 -1.47 -17.99 3.90
CA THR A 264 -0.77 -18.61 2.78
C THR A 264 0.30 -19.58 3.29
N ASN A 265 0.48 -20.70 2.60
CA ASN A 265 1.55 -21.64 2.94
C ASN A 265 2.92 -21.12 2.45
N GLY A 266 4.00 -21.85 2.75
CA GLY A 266 5.36 -21.48 2.32
C GLY A 266 5.58 -21.37 0.80
N SER A 267 4.63 -21.76 -0.06
CA SER A 267 4.68 -21.48 -1.51
C SER A 267 4.04 -20.16 -1.92
N GLY A 268 3.47 -19.41 -0.97
CA GLY A 268 2.67 -18.21 -1.22
C GLY A 268 1.21 -18.49 -1.59
N THR A 269 0.79 -19.75 -1.66
CA THR A 269 -0.59 -20.12 -2.03
C THR A 269 -1.54 -19.97 -0.85
N LYS A 270 -2.70 -19.33 -1.07
CA LYS A 270 -3.78 -19.21 -0.08
C LYS A 270 -4.29 -20.58 0.39
N VAL A 271 -4.32 -20.77 1.70
CA VAL A 271 -4.89 -21.95 2.37
C VAL A 271 -6.14 -21.63 3.18
N GLY A 272 -6.41 -20.35 3.46
CA GLY A 272 -7.63 -19.94 4.14
C GLY A 272 -7.73 -18.42 4.34
N THR A 273 -8.78 -18.00 5.03
CA THR A 273 -9.03 -16.60 5.41
C THR A 273 -9.47 -16.57 6.86
N LEU A 274 -8.91 -15.62 7.62
CA LEU A 274 -9.28 -15.39 9.01
C LEU A 274 -10.59 -14.60 9.12
N THR A 275 -11.29 -14.82 10.22
CA THR A 275 -12.62 -14.24 10.49
C THR A 275 -12.48 -12.92 11.26
N PRO A 276 -13.02 -11.81 10.73
CA PRO A 276 -13.09 -10.53 11.44
C PRO A 276 -13.63 -10.67 12.87
N THR A 277 -13.12 -9.90 13.83
CA THR A 277 -13.50 -9.86 15.26
C THR A 277 -13.19 -11.11 16.09
N THR A 278 -13.23 -12.30 15.48
CA THR A 278 -12.88 -13.56 16.15
C THR A 278 -11.38 -13.78 16.08
N ASP A 279 -10.82 -13.74 14.87
CA ASP A 279 -9.42 -14.06 14.63
C ASP A 279 -8.53 -12.82 14.66
N TYR A 280 -9.09 -11.64 14.37
CA TYR A 280 -8.36 -10.38 14.44
C TYR A 280 -9.26 -9.20 14.76
N THR A 281 -8.63 -8.15 15.29
CA THR A 281 -9.24 -6.85 15.56
C THR A 281 -8.53 -5.75 14.79
N ILE A 282 -9.25 -4.67 14.48
CA ILE A 282 -8.70 -3.46 13.87
C ILE A 282 -8.85 -2.28 14.83
N THR A 283 -7.76 -1.54 15.02
CA THR A 283 -7.81 -0.16 15.54
C THR A 283 -7.51 0.80 14.40
N ASN A 284 -8.35 1.82 14.25
CA ASN A 284 -8.18 2.89 13.26
C ASN A 284 -8.21 4.23 14.00
N ASP A 285 -7.17 5.05 13.83
CA ASP A 285 -7.08 6.37 14.48
C ASP A 285 -7.81 7.49 13.70
N GLY A 286 -8.35 7.17 12.53
CA GLY A 286 -9.01 8.12 11.61
C GLY A 286 -8.03 8.98 10.79
N ASN A 287 -6.73 8.86 11.04
CA ASN A 287 -5.66 9.65 10.45
C ASN A 287 -4.64 8.80 9.69
N GLY A 288 -5.03 7.60 9.27
CA GLY A 288 -4.25 6.70 8.42
C GLY A 288 -3.56 5.58 9.16
N LYS A 289 -3.48 5.61 10.50
CA LYS A 289 -2.86 4.51 11.25
C LYS A 289 -3.87 3.40 11.46
N ILE A 290 -3.65 2.28 10.78
CA ILE A 290 -4.44 1.06 10.90
C ILE A 290 -3.59 0.02 11.64
N VAL A 291 -4.14 -0.53 12.71
CA VAL A 291 -3.48 -1.58 13.50
C VAL A 291 -4.31 -2.85 13.42
N VAL A 292 -3.77 -3.87 12.75
CA VAL A 292 -4.31 -5.23 12.71
C VAL A 292 -3.66 -6.04 13.81
N THR A 293 -4.47 -6.62 14.70
CA THR A 293 -3.98 -7.47 15.78
C THR A 293 -4.65 -8.82 15.69
N LEU A 294 -3.87 -9.89 15.54
CA LEU A 294 -4.43 -11.24 15.65
C LEU A 294 -4.77 -11.53 17.11
N THR A 295 -5.95 -12.09 17.34
CA THR A 295 -6.32 -12.62 18.65
C THR A 295 -5.60 -13.95 18.90
N THR A 296 -5.66 -14.45 20.13
CA THR A 296 -5.21 -15.81 20.45
C THR A 296 -5.93 -16.86 19.60
N ALA A 297 -7.23 -16.69 19.33
CA ALA A 297 -7.99 -17.58 18.46
C ALA A 297 -7.49 -17.50 17.01
N GLY A 298 -7.19 -16.30 16.51
CA GLY A 298 -6.71 -16.12 15.14
C GLY A 298 -5.32 -16.69 14.89
N GLN A 299 -4.40 -16.56 15.86
CA GLN A 299 -3.10 -17.21 15.77
C GLN A 299 -3.24 -18.75 15.72
N GLN A 300 -4.11 -19.32 16.56
CA GLN A 300 -4.40 -20.76 16.53
C GLN A 300 -5.09 -21.20 15.23
N HIS A 301 -5.99 -20.37 14.70
CA HIS A 301 -6.68 -20.66 13.44
C HIS A 301 -5.70 -20.63 12.26
N ALA A 302 -4.81 -19.62 12.19
CA ALA A 302 -3.76 -19.57 11.18
C ALA A 302 -2.82 -20.78 11.25
N ALA A 303 -2.36 -21.15 12.45
CA ALA A 303 -1.54 -22.34 12.66
C ALA A 303 -2.26 -23.63 12.24
N SER A 304 -3.56 -23.74 12.53
CA SER A 304 -4.38 -24.89 12.09
C SER A 304 -4.52 -24.96 10.57
N LEU A 305 -4.69 -23.83 9.88
CA LEU A 305 -4.76 -23.76 8.41
C LEU A 305 -3.44 -24.19 7.77
N LEU A 306 -2.31 -23.92 8.45
CA LEU A 306 -0.97 -24.27 8.02
C LEU A 306 -0.53 -25.68 8.46
N GLY A 307 -1.35 -26.40 9.24
CA GLY A 307 -0.95 -27.68 9.81
C GLY A 307 0.29 -27.58 10.71
N ASN A 308 0.49 -26.44 11.38
CA ASN A 308 1.68 -26.09 12.17
C ASN A 308 2.99 -25.97 11.37
N ALA A 309 2.91 -25.74 10.06
CA ALA A 309 4.06 -25.30 9.27
C ALA A 309 4.19 -23.77 9.30
N ASP A 310 5.34 -23.26 8.87
CA ASP A 310 5.52 -21.84 8.62
C ASP A 310 4.73 -21.42 7.37
N GLY A 311 4.23 -20.19 7.39
CA GLY A 311 3.44 -19.61 6.32
C GLY A 311 3.59 -18.10 6.30
N ALA A 312 2.67 -17.43 5.62
CA ALA A 312 2.55 -15.98 5.61
C ALA A 312 1.09 -15.56 5.73
N LEU A 313 0.88 -14.28 6.03
CA LEU A 313 -0.42 -13.63 5.92
C LEU A 313 -0.34 -12.59 4.81
N ASN A 314 -1.41 -12.52 4.02
CA ASN A 314 -1.68 -11.42 3.11
C ASN A 314 -2.82 -10.59 3.72
N ILE A 315 -2.49 -9.40 4.20
CA ILE A 315 -3.43 -8.46 4.83
C ILE A 315 -3.83 -7.41 3.79
N ILE A 316 -5.12 -7.33 3.49
CA ILE A 316 -5.68 -6.42 2.50
C ILE A 316 -6.48 -5.34 3.23
N ILE A 317 -6.02 -4.09 3.13
CA ILE A 317 -6.67 -2.92 3.72
C ILE A 317 -7.23 -2.07 2.58
N PRO A 318 -8.55 -2.08 2.31
CA PRO A 318 -9.15 -1.25 1.28
C PRO A 318 -9.29 0.20 1.74
N SER A 319 -9.09 1.17 0.85
CA SER A 319 -9.33 2.60 1.12
C SER A 319 -9.80 3.33 -0.14
N THR A 320 -10.65 4.33 0.03
CA THR A 320 -11.13 5.16 -1.10
C THR A 320 -10.17 6.32 -1.38
N VAL A 321 -9.84 6.54 -2.64
CA VAL A 321 -8.96 7.64 -3.09
C VAL A 321 -9.70 8.97 -3.03
N LYS A 322 -9.05 9.99 -2.48
CA LYS A 322 -9.53 11.38 -2.42
C LYS A 322 -9.21 12.11 -3.72
N SER A 323 -9.87 13.23 -3.94
CA SER A 323 -9.57 14.11 -5.08
C SER A 323 -8.22 14.84 -4.99
N ALA A 324 -7.51 14.80 -3.87
CA ALA A 324 -6.23 15.50 -3.73
C ALA A 324 -5.17 15.01 -4.74
N ILE A 325 -4.41 15.95 -5.31
CA ILE A 325 -3.31 15.65 -6.23
C ILE A 325 -2.03 15.42 -5.41
N GLY A 326 -1.22 14.42 -5.81
CA GLY A 326 0.12 14.28 -5.28
C GLY A 326 0.66 12.86 -5.35
N SER A 327 1.83 12.68 -4.74
CA SER A 327 2.43 11.39 -4.46
C SER A 327 2.53 11.23 -2.95
N ALA A 328 2.13 10.08 -2.42
CA ALA A 328 2.19 9.83 -0.99
C ALA A 328 2.58 8.38 -0.69
N THR A 329 3.41 8.24 0.32
CA THR A 329 3.99 6.96 0.74
C THR A 329 3.20 6.38 1.90
N ASP A 330 2.87 5.11 1.75
CA ASP A 330 2.40 4.20 2.76
C ASP A 330 3.56 3.51 3.47
N SER A 331 3.32 3.04 4.69
CA SER A 331 4.36 2.39 5.46
C SER A 331 3.84 1.41 6.50
N ALA A 332 4.23 0.15 6.35
CA ALA A 332 3.83 -0.92 7.26
C ALA A 332 5.01 -1.44 8.10
N THR A 333 4.70 -1.85 9.32
CA THR A 333 5.62 -2.48 10.30
C THR A 333 4.92 -3.61 11.04
N THR A 334 5.69 -4.53 11.59
CA THR A 334 5.17 -5.51 12.54
C THR A 334 5.72 -5.28 13.95
N THR A 335 4.91 -5.65 14.93
CA THR A 335 5.34 -5.93 16.30
C THR A 335 4.91 -7.36 16.61
N ILE A 336 5.84 -8.29 16.49
CA ILE A 336 5.59 -9.72 16.66
C ILE A 336 6.49 -10.27 17.74
N THR A 337 5.90 -10.98 18.69
CA THR A 337 6.62 -11.77 19.68
C THR A 337 6.00 -13.15 19.66
N ASN A 338 6.79 -14.21 19.49
CA ASN A 338 6.24 -15.56 19.40
C ASN A 338 5.76 -16.08 20.77
N ALA A 339 5.18 -17.29 20.82
CA ALA A 339 4.67 -17.90 22.06
C ALA A 339 5.76 -18.19 23.12
N TYR A 340 7.03 -17.98 22.77
CA TYR A 340 8.19 -18.24 23.59
C TYR A 340 8.93 -16.95 24.00
N GLY A 341 8.40 -15.78 23.64
CA GLY A 341 8.97 -14.49 24.02
C GLY A 341 10.07 -13.97 23.08
N ALA A 342 10.32 -14.63 21.95
CA ALA A 342 11.28 -14.15 20.96
C ALA A 342 10.64 -13.04 20.10
N ASP A 343 11.36 -11.93 19.93
CA ASP A 343 10.95 -10.81 19.07
C ASP A 343 11.23 -11.12 17.60
N LEU A 344 10.18 -11.11 16.77
CA LEU A 344 10.21 -11.34 15.32
C LEU A 344 9.74 -10.11 14.53
N SER A 345 9.73 -8.94 15.17
CA SER A 345 9.28 -7.68 14.59
C SER A 345 10.16 -7.23 13.42
N THR A 346 9.59 -6.43 12.51
CA THR A 346 10.38 -5.72 11.50
C THR A 346 11.34 -4.73 12.15
N THR A 347 12.56 -4.65 11.63
CA THR A 347 13.53 -3.61 12.01
C THR A 347 13.40 -2.32 11.19
N ALA A 348 12.76 -2.40 10.01
CA ALA A 348 12.48 -1.26 9.14
C ALA A 348 11.09 -1.41 8.52
N ALA A 349 10.43 -0.27 8.30
CA ALA A 349 9.14 -0.26 7.64
C ALA A 349 9.29 -0.57 6.15
N VAL A 350 8.43 -1.46 5.65
CA VAL A 350 8.19 -1.59 4.20
C VAL A 350 7.27 -0.46 3.78
N LYS A 351 7.37 -0.04 2.53
CA LYS A 351 6.70 1.15 2.02
C LYS A 351 6.02 0.83 0.71
N SER A 352 5.02 1.61 0.33
CA SER A 352 4.45 1.65 -1.02
C SER A 352 4.01 3.07 -1.37
N THR A 353 3.78 3.38 -2.64
CA THR A 353 3.47 4.76 -3.07
C THR A 353 2.18 4.82 -3.87
N LEU A 354 1.28 5.72 -3.50
CA LEU A 354 0.13 6.10 -4.31
C LEU A 354 0.38 7.44 -4.97
N ASN A 355 0.13 7.50 -6.27
CA ASN A 355 0.10 8.71 -7.06
C ASN A 355 -1.32 9.01 -7.51
N VAL A 356 -1.76 10.24 -7.28
CA VAL A 356 -3.02 10.78 -7.77
C VAL A 356 -2.70 12.00 -8.61
N GLY A 357 -3.19 12.00 -9.84
CA GLY A 357 -2.93 13.04 -10.82
C GLY A 357 -3.92 14.18 -10.79
N GLY A 358 -3.53 15.25 -11.47
CA GLY A 358 -4.40 16.33 -11.85
C GLY A 358 -3.89 17.04 -13.08
N LEU A 359 -4.62 18.08 -13.49
CA LEU A 359 -4.28 18.94 -14.60
C LEU A 359 -4.44 20.40 -14.15
N GLU A 360 -3.67 21.28 -14.77
CA GLU A 360 -3.91 22.71 -14.74
C GLU A 360 -3.86 23.25 -16.16
N MET A 361 -4.71 24.21 -16.46
CA MET A 361 -4.72 24.88 -17.74
C MET A 361 -4.89 26.39 -17.59
N THR A 362 -4.35 27.13 -18.55
CA THR A 362 -4.55 28.58 -18.67
C THR A 362 -5.44 28.90 -19.87
N LYS A 363 -6.47 29.72 -19.65
CA LYS A 363 -7.33 30.25 -20.69
C LYS A 363 -6.94 31.67 -21.05
N THR A 364 -6.71 31.93 -22.35
CA THR A 364 -6.34 33.26 -22.83
C THR A 364 -7.14 33.72 -24.05
N ASP A 365 -7.11 35.02 -24.28
CA ASP A 365 -7.55 35.65 -25.52
C ASP A 365 -6.52 35.36 -26.63
N ALA A 366 -6.99 34.89 -27.79
CA ALA A 366 -6.12 34.46 -28.88
C ALA A 366 -5.19 35.59 -29.37
N SER A 367 -5.65 36.85 -29.35
CA SER A 367 -4.94 38.00 -29.91
C SER A 367 -4.08 38.71 -28.86
N THR A 368 -4.64 39.01 -27.69
CA THR A 368 -4.00 39.83 -26.66
C THR A 368 -3.23 39.01 -25.63
N LYS A 369 -3.47 37.68 -25.58
CA LYS A 369 -2.96 36.76 -24.57
C LYS A 369 -3.40 37.09 -23.13
N ALA A 370 -4.36 38.00 -22.97
CA ALA A 370 -4.97 38.28 -21.68
C ALA A 370 -5.70 37.04 -21.14
N VAL A 371 -5.63 36.81 -19.84
CA VAL A 371 -6.31 35.68 -19.18
C VAL A 371 -7.82 35.85 -19.21
N LEU A 372 -8.55 34.73 -19.36
CA LEU A 372 -10.01 34.73 -19.49
C LEU A 372 -10.69 33.90 -18.39
N ALA A 373 -11.51 34.58 -17.60
CA ALA A 373 -12.36 33.96 -16.58
C ALA A 373 -13.70 33.48 -17.17
N GLY A 374 -14.27 32.43 -16.58
CA GLY A 374 -15.62 31.97 -16.88
C GLY A 374 -15.74 31.01 -18.08
N ALA A 375 -14.64 30.53 -18.66
CA ALA A 375 -14.71 29.42 -19.60
C ALA A 375 -14.99 28.13 -18.83
N THR A 376 -15.96 27.34 -19.28
CA THR A 376 -16.29 26.04 -18.70
C THR A 376 -15.87 24.92 -19.63
N PHE A 377 -15.31 23.86 -19.07
CA PHE A 377 -14.78 22.72 -19.81
C PHE A 377 -15.14 21.41 -19.12
N THR A 378 -14.97 20.31 -19.85
CA THR A 378 -15.06 18.93 -19.37
C THR A 378 -13.84 18.14 -19.84
N VAL A 379 -13.64 16.93 -19.28
CA VAL A 379 -12.57 16.01 -19.71
C VAL A 379 -13.17 14.81 -20.43
N VAL A 380 -12.56 14.46 -21.56
CA VAL A 380 -12.77 13.19 -22.26
C VAL A 380 -11.50 12.36 -22.12
N ARG A 381 -11.62 11.12 -21.67
CA ARG A 381 -10.57 10.11 -21.77
C ARG A 381 -10.76 9.38 -23.09
N ALA A 382 -9.71 9.23 -23.89
CA ALA A 382 -9.77 8.48 -25.16
C ALA A 382 -8.41 7.87 -25.55
N ASP A 383 -8.42 6.86 -26.42
CA ASP A 383 -7.19 6.22 -26.92
C ASP A 383 -6.34 7.20 -27.75
N ASN A 384 -7.00 8.01 -28.57
CA ASN A 384 -6.38 9.00 -29.44
C ASN A 384 -7.33 10.18 -29.70
N LYS A 385 -6.85 11.17 -30.46
CA LYS A 385 -7.58 12.42 -30.69
C LYS A 385 -8.80 12.21 -31.58
N GLU A 386 -8.69 11.31 -32.54
CA GLU A 386 -9.76 10.95 -33.48
C GLU A 386 -10.93 10.32 -32.72
N ASP A 387 -10.67 9.36 -31.82
CA ASP A 387 -11.70 8.76 -30.96
C ASP A 387 -12.35 9.79 -30.02
N ALA A 388 -11.57 10.75 -29.48
CA ALA A 388 -12.13 11.85 -28.68
C ALA A 388 -13.02 12.78 -29.50
N GLN A 389 -12.64 13.09 -30.75
CA GLN A 389 -13.44 13.92 -31.65
C GLN A 389 -14.76 13.24 -32.00
N ASP A 390 -14.73 11.97 -32.42
CA ASP A 390 -15.92 11.20 -32.76
C ASP A 390 -16.90 11.16 -31.57
N PHE A 391 -16.39 11.01 -30.35
CA PHE A 391 -17.18 11.05 -29.13
C PHE A 391 -17.82 12.42 -28.86
N VAL A 392 -17.08 13.52 -29.07
CA VAL A 392 -17.58 14.90 -28.90
C VAL A 392 -18.65 15.21 -29.93
N GLU A 393 -18.47 14.81 -31.20
CA GLU A 393 -19.44 15.03 -32.28
C GLU A 393 -20.76 14.29 -32.01
N ALA A 394 -20.67 13.03 -31.58
CA ALA A 394 -21.83 12.24 -31.19
C ALA A 394 -22.57 12.80 -29.97
N ASN A 395 -21.89 13.57 -29.11
CA ASN A 395 -22.47 14.26 -27.95
C ASN A 395 -22.62 15.78 -28.17
N ALA A 396 -22.68 16.28 -29.42
CA ALA A 396 -22.74 17.71 -29.73
C ALA A 396 -23.80 18.50 -28.94
N ALA A 397 -24.93 17.88 -28.59
CA ALA A 397 -26.00 18.51 -27.80
C ALA A 397 -25.56 18.91 -26.38
N TYR A 398 -24.52 18.28 -25.84
CA TYR A 398 -23.92 18.61 -24.54
C TYR A 398 -23.10 19.91 -24.58
N PHE A 399 -22.48 20.20 -25.73
CA PHE A 399 -21.56 21.33 -25.93
C PHE A 399 -22.29 22.55 -26.52
N ASN A 400 -23.23 23.11 -25.76
CA ASN A 400 -24.20 24.11 -26.23
C ASN A 400 -24.06 25.49 -25.56
N ASN A 401 -22.89 25.81 -25.01
CA ASN A 401 -22.63 27.04 -24.27
C ASN A 401 -23.47 27.19 -22.97
N SER A 402 -23.86 26.06 -22.36
CA SER A 402 -24.53 26.01 -21.05
C SER A 402 -23.67 25.25 -20.04
N ALA A 403 -23.53 25.81 -18.83
CA ALA A 403 -22.80 25.19 -17.72
C ALA A 403 -23.52 23.96 -17.14
N SER A 404 -24.82 23.79 -17.43
CA SER A 404 -25.58 22.63 -16.92
C SER A 404 -25.45 21.38 -17.79
N GLY A 405 -24.84 21.47 -18.97
CA GLY A 405 -24.74 20.36 -19.91
C GLY A 405 -26.12 19.88 -20.41
N GLY A 406 -26.15 19.25 -21.58
CA GLY A 406 -27.34 18.53 -22.04
C GLY A 406 -27.51 17.20 -21.30
N THR A 407 -28.52 16.42 -21.67
CA THR A 407 -28.56 15.00 -21.30
C THR A 407 -27.36 14.30 -21.96
N VAL A 408 -26.53 13.62 -21.17
CA VAL A 408 -25.38 12.86 -21.66
C VAL A 408 -25.86 11.51 -22.18
N THR A 409 -25.46 11.17 -23.40
CA THR A 409 -25.64 9.80 -23.91
C THR A 409 -24.31 9.09 -23.66
N ASN A 410 -24.26 8.17 -22.71
CA ASN A 410 -23.07 7.35 -22.53
C ASN A 410 -22.85 6.52 -23.81
N LEU A 411 -21.85 6.90 -24.61
CA LEU A 411 -21.42 6.09 -25.74
C LEU A 411 -20.58 4.95 -25.19
N THR A 412 -21.14 3.75 -25.26
CA THR A 412 -20.53 2.50 -24.80
C THR A 412 -19.40 1.99 -25.70
N SER A 413 -18.72 2.86 -26.44
CA SER A 413 -17.54 2.46 -27.21
C SER A 413 -16.31 2.58 -26.31
N SER A 414 -15.62 1.46 -26.11
CA SER A 414 -14.44 1.26 -25.24
C SER A 414 -13.19 2.08 -25.59
N LYS A 415 -13.34 3.16 -26.35
CA LYS A 415 -12.26 4.00 -26.87
C LYS A 415 -12.32 5.46 -26.43
N ALA A 416 -13.47 5.92 -25.94
CA ALA A 416 -13.64 7.28 -25.43
C ALA A 416 -14.83 7.38 -24.46
N ALA A 417 -14.67 8.16 -23.38
CA ALA A 417 -15.76 8.49 -22.46
C ALA A 417 -15.48 9.81 -21.73
N PHE A 418 -16.54 10.38 -21.15
CA PHE A 418 -16.38 11.45 -20.18
C PHE A 418 -15.70 10.93 -18.91
N VAL A 419 -14.79 11.72 -18.36
CA VAL A 419 -14.42 11.58 -16.94
C VAL A 419 -15.57 12.13 -16.12
N THR A 420 -16.01 11.39 -15.12
CA THR A 420 -17.10 11.81 -14.23
C THR A 420 -16.56 12.61 -13.06
N GLY A 421 -17.38 13.50 -12.49
CA GLY A 421 -16.94 14.36 -11.40
C GLY A 421 -17.97 14.62 -10.33
N ASP A 422 -17.46 14.90 -9.13
CA ASP A 422 -18.27 15.32 -7.99
C ASP A 422 -18.85 16.74 -8.18
N THR A 423 -19.72 17.15 -7.27
CA THR A 423 -20.35 18.49 -7.29
C THR A 423 -19.36 19.63 -7.03
N SER A 424 -18.11 19.32 -6.66
CA SER A 424 -17.04 20.29 -6.43
C SER A 424 -16.13 20.44 -7.66
N GLY A 425 -16.41 19.72 -8.75
CA GLY A 425 -15.64 19.78 -9.99
C GLY A 425 -14.34 18.94 -9.97
N ASN A 426 -14.23 17.97 -9.06
CA ASN A 426 -13.12 17.01 -9.06
C ASN A 426 -13.53 15.73 -9.78
N ALA A 427 -12.56 15.00 -10.34
CA ALA A 427 -12.80 13.65 -10.84
C ALA A 427 -13.31 12.75 -9.70
N ASN A 428 -14.27 11.87 -10.02
CA ASN A 428 -14.82 10.91 -9.08
C ASN A 428 -15.52 9.77 -9.82
N THR A 429 -15.04 8.54 -9.63
CA THR A 429 -15.59 7.36 -10.31
C THR A 429 -16.95 6.91 -9.75
N SER A 430 -17.36 7.39 -8.58
CA SER A 430 -18.72 7.18 -8.05
C SER A 430 -19.74 8.20 -8.60
N ALA A 431 -19.29 9.22 -9.33
CA ALA A 431 -20.17 10.20 -9.94
C ALA A 431 -20.74 9.71 -11.28
N THR A 432 -21.90 10.25 -11.66
CA THR A 432 -22.60 9.87 -12.91
C THR A 432 -22.65 11.00 -13.93
N ALA A 433 -22.19 12.19 -13.57
CA ALA A 433 -22.16 13.36 -14.44
C ALA A 433 -20.72 13.65 -14.88
N PRO A 434 -20.48 14.16 -16.09
CA PRO A 434 -19.15 14.59 -16.52
C PRO A 434 -18.58 15.64 -15.56
N VAL A 435 -17.28 15.55 -15.30
CA VAL A 435 -16.58 16.56 -14.53
C VAL A 435 -16.58 17.88 -15.29
N THR A 436 -16.98 18.97 -14.62
CA THR A 436 -16.94 20.31 -15.21
C THR A 436 -16.21 21.27 -14.29
N PHE A 437 -15.47 22.20 -14.89
CA PHE A 437 -14.69 23.18 -14.16
C PHE A 437 -14.66 24.49 -14.95
N THR A 438 -14.54 25.59 -14.21
CA THR A 438 -14.63 26.95 -14.76
C THR A 438 -13.34 27.72 -14.46
N THR A 439 -12.83 28.45 -15.45
CA THR A 439 -11.61 29.24 -15.25
C THR A 439 -11.84 30.39 -14.28
N GLY A 440 -10.91 30.53 -13.34
CA GLY A 440 -10.89 31.59 -12.34
C GLY A 440 -10.57 32.97 -12.92
N LYS A 441 -10.46 33.98 -12.05
CA LYS A 441 -10.11 35.36 -12.44
C LYS A 441 -8.71 35.48 -13.03
N ASP A 442 -7.83 34.57 -12.65
CA ASP A 442 -6.48 34.36 -13.21
C ASP A 442 -6.50 33.61 -14.55
N GLY A 443 -7.67 33.18 -15.03
CA GLY A 443 -7.84 32.36 -16.22
C GLY A 443 -7.37 30.92 -16.04
N ILE A 444 -7.07 30.49 -14.81
CA ILE A 444 -6.60 29.14 -14.52
C ILE A 444 -7.78 28.25 -14.15
N ALA A 445 -7.69 27.00 -14.56
CA ALA A 445 -8.59 25.93 -14.19
C ALA A 445 -7.77 24.71 -13.75
N THR A 446 -8.15 24.11 -12.62
CA THR A 446 -7.47 22.95 -12.02
C THR A 446 -8.43 21.77 -11.97
N PHE A 447 -7.90 20.57 -12.22
CA PHE A 447 -8.62 19.31 -12.25
C PHE A 447 -7.93 18.38 -11.30
N ASN A 448 -8.66 17.91 -10.30
CA ASN A 448 -8.08 17.10 -9.25
C ASN A 448 -8.58 15.67 -9.34
N GLY A 449 -7.75 14.71 -8.94
CA GLY A 449 -8.15 13.32 -8.74
C GLY A 449 -8.13 12.46 -9.99
N LEU A 450 -7.40 12.84 -11.04
CA LEU A 450 -7.28 12.03 -12.26
C LEU A 450 -6.31 10.88 -12.06
N ASN A 451 -6.56 9.75 -12.71
CA ASN A 451 -5.53 8.71 -12.81
C ASN A 451 -4.35 9.22 -13.67
N LEU A 452 -3.13 8.80 -13.35
CA LEU A 452 -1.97 9.03 -14.21
C LEU A 452 -1.91 7.95 -15.28
N VAL A 453 -1.22 8.26 -16.37
CA VAL A 453 -0.87 7.29 -17.42
C VAL A 453 0.61 7.01 -17.25
N ASP A 454 0.97 5.81 -16.80
CA ASP A 454 2.36 5.44 -16.50
C ASP A 454 2.75 4.08 -17.11
N ASN A 455 3.94 3.99 -17.70
CA ASN A 455 4.44 2.74 -18.24
C ASN A 455 4.69 1.64 -17.19
N ASN A 456 4.81 1.99 -15.90
CA ASN A 456 5.03 1.03 -14.82
C ASN A 456 3.73 0.34 -14.39
N THR A 457 2.62 1.09 -14.23
CA THR A 457 1.32 0.54 -13.79
C THR A 457 0.37 0.23 -14.94
N ASP A 458 0.56 0.91 -16.08
CA ASP A 458 -0.39 1.00 -17.21
C ASP A 458 0.26 0.52 -18.53
N GLY A 459 1.07 -0.55 -18.48
CA GLY A 459 1.86 -1.05 -19.62
C GLY A 459 1.08 -1.32 -20.93
N SER A 460 -0.26 -1.38 -20.87
CA SER A 460 -1.17 -1.43 -22.03
C SER A 460 -2.27 -0.35 -22.04
N ASN A 461 -2.39 0.47 -20.99
CA ASN A 461 -3.38 1.55 -20.91
C ASN A 461 -2.72 2.86 -21.37
N THR A 462 -2.82 3.13 -22.68
CA THR A 462 -2.24 4.32 -23.34
C THR A 462 -3.21 5.50 -23.41
N THR A 463 -4.26 5.52 -22.57
CA THR A 463 -5.34 6.49 -22.72
C THR A 463 -4.89 7.92 -22.41
N ASN A 464 -5.25 8.86 -23.28
CA ASN A 464 -4.94 10.27 -23.09
C ASN A 464 -6.17 11.02 -22.58
N TYR A 465 -5.95 12.11 -21.86
CA TYR A 465 -7.01 13.06 -21.55
C TYR A 465 -7.09 14.14 -22.63
N TYR A 466 -8.30 14.60 -22.91
CA TYR A 466 -8.59 15.69 -23.82
C TYR A 466 -9.57 16.64 -23.14
N LEU A 467 -9.25 17.93 -23.18
CA LEU A 467 -10.10 18.96 -22.61
C LEU A 467 -11.05 19.46 -23.69
N VAL A 468 -12.33 19.59 -23.34
CA VAL A 468 -13.37 20.06 -24.26
C VAL A 468 -14.06 21.27 -23.69
N GLU A 469 -14.03 22.40 -24.40
CA GLU A 469 -14.74 23.61 -23.98
C GLU A 469 -16.25 23.40 -24.17
N VAL A 470 -17.00 23.60 -23.09
CA VAL A 470 -18.47 23.44 -23.03
C VAL A 470 -19.16 24.80 -23.09
N ALA A 471 -18.56 25.82 -22.45
CA ALA A 471 -19.04 27.19 -22.50
C ALA A 471 -17.88 28.19 -22.59
N ALA A 472 -17.98 29.14 -23.53
CA ALA A 472 -16.98 30.18 -23.70
C ALA A 472 -17.14 31.29 -22.64
N PRO A 473 -16.05 32.02 -22.33
CA PRO A 473 -16.13 33.25 -21.53
C PRO A 473 -17.15 34.24 -22.08
N THR A 474 -17.72 35.07 -21.20
CA THR A 474 -18.68 36.10 -21.62
C THR A 474 -18.08 37.00 -22.71
N GLY A 475 -18.78 37.13 -23.84
CA GLY A 475 -18.33 37.93 -24.99
C GLY A 475 -17.37 37.22 -25.95
N TYR A 476 -17.14 35.92 -25.77
CA TYR A 476 -16.35 35.07 -26.66
C TYR A 476 -17.24 34.05 -27.37
N GLN A 477 -16.76 33.53 -28.50
CA GLN A 477 -17.44 32.47 -29.24
C GLN A 477 -16.95 31.10 -28.76
N LEU A 478 -17.87 30.18 -28.51
CA LEU A 478 -17.56 28.77 -28.29
C LEU A 478 -17.04 28.15 -29.61
N PRO A 479 -15.85 27.52 -29.62
CA PRO A 479 -15.33 26.87 -30.81
C PRO A 479 -16.24 25.74 -31.31
N SER A 480 -16.22 25.46 -32.62
CA SER A 480 -17.11 24.47 -33.22
C SER A 480 -16.77 23.03 -32.82
N VAL A 481 -17.80 22.29 -32.43
CA VAL A 481 -17.75 20.85 -32.14
C VAL A 481 -17.47 20.01 -33.39
N THR A 482 -18.00 20.40 -34.56
CA THR A 482 -17.92 19.62 -35.80
C THR A 482 -16.57 19.71 -36.52
N THR A 483 -15.63 20.47 -35.97
CA THR A 483 -14.27 20.62 -36.50
C THR A 483 -13.21 20.31 -35.44
N ALA A 484 -13.62 19.71 -34.32
CA ALA A 484 -12.79 19.50 -33.12
C ALA A 484 -12.07 20.77 -32.62
N ALA A 485 -12.63 21.97 -32.89
CA ALA A 485 -11.97 23.23 -32.52
C ALA A 485 -12.10 23.53 -31.01
N ASN A 486 -13.06 22.90 -30.34
CA ASN A 486 -13.27 22.98 -28.90
C ASN A 486 -12.50 21.90 -28.12
N LEU A 487 -11.77 21.01 -28.80
CA LEU A 487 -11.00 19.90 -28.25
C LEU A 487 -9.51 20.23 -28.24
N THR A 488 -8.81 19.95 -27.14
CA THR A 488 -7.34 20.12 -27.08
C THR A 488 -6.57 19.04 -27.83
N GLY A 489 -5.25 19.17 -27.87
CA GLY A 489 -4.38 17.98 -27.98
C GLY A 489 -4.48 17.10 -26.74
N ALA A 490 -3.84 15.93 -26.78
CA ALA A 490 -3.69 15.08 -25.60
C ALA A 490 -3.00 15.85 -24.48
N VAL A 491 -3.52 15.72 -23.25
CA VAL A 491 -2.92 16.23 -22.03
C VAL A 491 -2.68 15.06 -21.08
N THR A 492 -1.59 15.13 -20.32
CA THR A 492 -1.18 14.09 -19.38
C THR A 492 -1.36 14.59 -17.97
N ALA A 493 -2.04 13.81 -17.13
CA ALA A 493 -2.18 14.13 -15.72
C ALA A 493 -0.82 14.05 -15.01
N SER A 494 -0.62 14.87 -13.98
CA SER A 494 0.63 14.95 -13.21
C SER A 494 0.34 14.99 -11.71
N THR A 495 1.27 14.49 -10.88
CA THR A 495 1.23 14.68 -9.42
C THR A 495 1.59 16.10 -8.98
N ALA A 496 2.07 16.92 -9.91
CA ALA A 496 2.38 18.34 -9.71
C ALA A 496 2.06 19.10 -11.01
N PRO A 497 0.77 19.26 -11.37
CA PRO A 497 0.39 19.94 -12.60
C PRO A 497 0.76 21.43 -12.52
N ALA A 498 1.09 22.01 -13.67
CA ALA A 498 1.35 23.44 -13.77
C ALA A 498 0.51 24.06 -14.90
N ALA A 499 -0.10 25.22 -14.63
CA ALA A 499 -0.97 25.90 -15.60
C ALA A 499 -0.29 26.27 -16.93
N THR A 500 1.05 26.30 -16.98
CA THR A 500 1.83 26.50 -18.20
C THR A 500 1.84 25.30 -19.15
N ASP A 501 1.50 24.12 -18.65
CA ASP A 501 1.56 22.87 -19.41
C ASP A 501 0.49 22.83 -20.50
N THR A 502 -0.64 23.52 -20.29
CA THR A 502 -1.76 23.58 -21.24
C THR A 502 -2.31 24.99 -21.36
N THR A 503 -2.27 25.58 -22.57
CA THR A 503 -2.89 26.88 -22.86
C THR A 503 -3.98 26.76 -23.93
N ILE A 504 -5.17 27.27 -23.65
CA ILE A 504 -6.32 27.23 -24.57
C ILE A 504 -6.81 28.65 -24.87
N THR A 505 -6.96 28.98 -26.15
CA THR A 505 -7.33 30.34 -26.60
C THR A 505 -8.76 30.43 -27.13
N ASN A 506 -9.46 31.55 -26.86
CA ASN A 506 -10.71 31.88 -27.56
C ASN A 506 -10.53 33.13 -28.41
N ASN A 507 -11.24 33.13 -29.52
CA ASN A 507 -11.34 34.28 -30.39
C ASN A 507 -12.52 35.14 -29.92
N LYS A 508 -12.26 36.43 -29.79
CA LYS A 508 -13.33 37.40 -29.65
C LYS A 508 -14.05 37.53 -31.00
N PRO A 509 -15.38 37.52 -31.05
CA PRO A 509 -16.11 37.78 -32.27
C PRO A 509 -15.65 39.10 -32.89
N PHE A 510 -15.53 39.14 -34.21
CA PHE A 510 -15.20 40.38 -34.90
C PHE A 510 -16.26 41.44 -34.57
N ALA A 511 -15.85 42.52 -33.91
CA ALA A 511 -16.70 43.67 -33.73
C ALA A 511 -16.86 44.32 -35.11
N LEU A 512 -17.99 44.07 -35.76
CA LEU A 512 -18.34 44.81 -36.97
C LEU A 512 -18.32 46.30 -36.62
N PRO A 513 -17.59 47.14 -37.38
CA PRO A 513 -17.66 48.59 -37.17
C PRO A 513 -19.11 49.02 -37.46
N PHE A 514 -19.87 49.27 -36.39
CA PHE A 514 -21.23 49.82 -36.40
C PHE A 514 -22.28 49.06 -37.22
N THR A 515 -22.85 47.98 -36.68
CA THR A 515 -24.14 47.41 -37.13
C THR A 515 -25.33 47.77 -36.23
N GLY A 516 -25.23 48.88 -35.49
CA GLY A 516 -26.38 49.55 -34.88
C GLY A 516 -26.77 50.75 -35.73
N GLY A 517 -28.07 50.92 -36.03
CA GLY A 517 -28.65 51.91 -36.95
C GLY A 517 -28.43 53.41 -36.68
N GLN A 518 -27.34 53.79 -36.01
CA GLN A 518 -26.86 55.17 -35.86
C GLN A 518 -25.75 55.54 -36.88
N GLY A 519 -25.05 54.55 -37.46
CA GLY A 519 -23.97 54.81 -38.43
C GLY A 519 -24.45 55.36 -39.78
N LEU A 520 -25.69 55.07 -40.19
CA LEU A 520 -26.27 55.59 -41.43
C LEU A 520 -26.85 57.01 -41.28
N ALA A 521 -27.16 57.47 -40.06
CA ALA A 521 -27.67 58.82 -39.85
C ALA A 521 -26.60 59.91 -40.14
N GLY A 522 -25.33 59.62 -39.85
CA GLY A 522 -24.22 60.54 -40.12
C GLY A 522 -23.92 60.74 -41.61
N ILE A 523 -24.04 59.69 -42.43
CA ILE A 523 -23.77 59.77 -43.88
C ILE A 523 -24.95 60.43 -44.63
N ILE A 524 -26.19 60.19 -44.19
CA ILE A 524 -27.37 60.83 -44.80
C ILE A 524 -27.41 62.33 -44.47
N ALA A 525 -26.96 62.75 -43.27
CA ALA A 525 -26.90 64.17 -42.90
C ALA A 525 -25.92 64.98 -43.79
N ILE A 526 -24.78 64.41 -44.18
CA ILE A 526 -23.80 65.07 -45.05
C ILE A 526 -24.33 65.17 -46.49
N ALA A 527 -25.03 64.14 -46.99
CA ALA A 527 -25.64 64.16 -48.33
C ALA A 527 -26.78 65.18 -48.45
N THR A 528 -27.57 65.41 -47.40
CA THR A 528 -28.62 66.44 -47.41
C THR A 528 -28.07 67.87 -47.37
N VAL A 529 -26.92 68.12 -46.73
CA VAL A 529 -26.31 69.46 -46.69
C VAL A 529 -25.64 69.81 -48.04
N SER A 530 -25.04 68.84 -48.73
CA SER A 530 -24.47 69.06 -50.07
C SER A 530 -25.53 69.29 -51.16
N GLY A 531 -26.71 68.66 -51.06
CA GLY A 531 -27.81 68.85 -52.00
C GLY A 531 -28.45 70.25 -51.95
N VAL A 532 -28.52 70.87 -50.77
CA VAL A 532 -29.12 72.21 -50.59
C VAL A 532 -28.21 73.32 -51.14
N ILE A 533 -26.88 73.16 -51.04
CA ILE A 533 -25.91 74.14 -51.58
C ILE A 533 -25.88 74.11 -53.12
N ALA A 534 -25.99 72.92 -53.74
CA ALA A 534 -26.03 72.81 -55.21
C ALA A 534 -27.33 73.37 -55.82
N PHE A 535 -28.47 73.24 -55.13
CA PHE A 535 -29.75 73.76 -55.60
C PHE A 535 -29.87 75.30 -55.45
N ALA A 536 -29.25 75.88 -54.42
CA ALA A 536 -29.22 77.34 -54.22
C ALA A 536 -28.31 78.06 -55.25
N ILE A 537 -27.24 77.43 -55.73
CA ILE A 537 -26.34 78.01 -56.74
C ILE A 537 -26.99 78.00 -58.14
N LYS A 538 -27.80 76.99 -58.48
CA LYS A 538 -28.50 76.94 -59.77
C LYS A 538 -29.60 78.02 -59.88
N ARG A 539 -30.31 78.32 -58.78
CA ARG A 539 -31.40 79.30 -58.78
C ARG A 539 -30.94 80.77 -58.82
N ARG A 540 -29.66 81.05 -58.53
CA ARG A 540 -29.09 82.40 -58.68
C ARG A 540 -28.63 82.71 -60.11
N LYS A 541 -28.38 81.70 -60.95
CA LYS A 541 -27.92 81.92 -62.33
C LYS A 541 -29.07 82.18 -63.31
N ASP A 542 -30.26 81.66 -63.01
CA ASP A 542 -31.43 81.80 -63.90
C ASP A 542 -32.25 83.08 -63.65
N ASN A 543 -31.86 83.92 -62.67
CA ASN A 543 -32.54 85.19 -62.34
C ASN A 543 -31.73 86.46 -62.69
N GLU A 544 -30.57 86.34 -63.33
CA GLU A 544 -29.76 87.50 -63.80
C GLU A 544 -29.81 87.71 -65.32
N GLU A 545 -30.64 86.96 -66.04
CA GLU A 545 -30.85 87.10 -67.50
C GLU A 545 -32.27 87.58 -67.87
N GLU A 546 -32.86 88.47 -67.07
CA GLU A 546 -34.01 89.27 -67.52
C GLU A 546 -34.04 90.61 -66.76
N VAL A 547 -33.38 91.63 -67.32
CA VAL A 547 -33.69 93.08 -67.30
C VAL A 547 -32.42 93.84 -67.70
N VAL A 548 -32.22 94.08 -69.01
CA VAL A 548 -31.89 95.40 -69.59
C VAL A 548 -32.35 95.37 -71.05
N LYS A 549 -33.42 96.09 -71.35
CA LYS A 549 -33.65 96.75 -72.64
C LYS A 549 -33.35 98.23 -72.45
#